data_AF-A0A7J5ZFF1-F1
#
_entry.id   AF-A0A7J5ZFF1-F1
#
_cell.length_a   1.000
_cell.length_b   1.000
_cell.length_c   1.000
_cell.angle_alpha   90.00
_cell.angle_beta   90.00
_cell.angle_gamma   90.00
#
_symmetry.space_group_name_H-M   'P 1'
#
loop_
_entity.id
_entity.type
_entity.pdbx_description
1 polymer ?
#
loop_
_entity_poly.entity_id
_entity_poly.type
_entity_poly.pdbx_seq_one_letter_code
_entity_poly.pdbx_strand_id
1 'polypeptide(L)'
;MNYEQLIIPADVLRHDEKLRLAQKGGPAPSVKTPPPRPPLPTQQFGVSLQYLREKNMEAIIPLVMSQSVTYLKDKGLNTEGIFRRSARVQIIKDVQKLYNLGGCRQLMEDLPEHNFIVAKYLLSFLHAILIQHFPSVFGSRCPPAQITP
;
A
#
# COMPACT_ATOMS: atom_id res chain seq x y z
N MET A 1 -20.66 33.04 19.97
CA MET A 1 -19.32 32.65 20.44
C MET A 1 -18.67 31.86 19.31
N ASN A 2 -17.66 32.46 18.65
CA ASN A 2 -16.99 31.89 17.50
C ASN A 2 -15.84 31.00 18.01
N TYR A 3 -16.04 29.67 17.94
CA TYR A 3 -15.06 28.66 18.38
C TYR A 3 -14.28 28.05 17.19
N GLU A 4 -14.24 28.74 16.04
CA GLU A 4 -13.75 28.12 14.80
C GLU A 4 -12.23 28.18 14.63
N GLN A 5 -11.49 28.95 15.43
CA GLN A 5 -10.03 28.97 15.36
C GLN A 5 -9.43 29.10 16.76
N LEU A 6 -8.70 28.04 17.17
CA LEU A 6 -7.80 28.12 18.32
C LEU A 6 -6.77 29.22 18.04
N ILE A 7 -6.61 30.15 18.97
CA ILE A 7 -5.58 31.18 18.91
C ILE A 7 -4.23 30.47 19.01
N ILE A 8 -3.53 30.35 17.88
CA ILE A 8 -2.19 29.76 17.83
C ILE A 8 -1.22 30.77 18.49
N PRO A 9 -0.48 30.38 19.55
CA PRO A 9 0.46 31.27 20.21
C PRO A 9 1.53 31.80 19.23
N ALA A 10 1.94 33.06 19.42
CA ALA A 10 2.91 33.72 18.52
C ALA A 10 4.24 32.96 18.39
N ASP A 11 4.65 32.23 19.42
CA ASP A 11 5.87 31.43 19.42
C ASP A 11 5.78 30.22 18.48
N VAL A 12 4.59 29.63 18.36
CA VAL A 12 4.32 28.52 17.42
C VAL A 12 4.39 29.05 15.99
N LEU A 13 3.80 30.21 15.71
CA LEU A 13 3.89 30.86 14.40
C LEU A 13 5.34 31.20 14.00
N ARG A 14 6.14 31.69 14.95
CA ARG A 14 7.57 31.97 14.74
C ARG A 14 8.38 30.71 14.48
N HIS A 15 8.07 29.62 15.18
CA HIS A 15 8.71 28.33 14.97
C HIS A 15 8.37 27.78 13.58
N ASP A 16 7.11 27.83 13.17
CA ASP A 16 6.66 27.39 11.86
C ASP A 16 7.27 28.22 10.72
N GLU A 17 7.36 29.55 10.89
CA GLU A 17 8.08 30.42 9.94
C GLU A 17 9.57 30.01 9.83
N LYS A 18 10.22 29.71 10.96
CA LYS A 18 11.61 29.25 10.98
C LYS A 18 11.77 27.90 10.29
N LEU A 19 10.84 26.96 10.49
CA LEU A 19 10.82 25.67 9.78
C LEU A 19 10.61 25.88 8.28
N ARG A 20 9.70 26.78 7.89
CA ARG A 20 9.39 27.10 6.49
C ARG A 20 10.57 27.78 5.79
N LEU A 21 11.28 28.67 6.49
CA LEU A 21 12.51 29.29 6.01
C LEU A 21 13.67 28.29 5.94
N ALA A 22 13.78 27.36 6.90
CA ALA A 22 14.76 26.26 6.86
C ALA A 22 14.46 25.27 5.72
N GLN A 23 13.19 25.11 5.34
CA GLN A 23 12.74 24.34 4.18
C GLN A 23 12.82 25.14 2.87
N LYS A 24 13.20 26.42 2.89
CA LYS A 24 13.44 27.25 1.68
C LYS A 24 14.76 26.88 0.99
N GLY A 25 15.01 25.57 0.87
CA GLY A 25 16.00 24.96 -0.02
C GLY A 25 15.27 24.30 -1.19
N GLY A 26 14.70 25.14 -2.07
CA GLY A 26 14.12 24.73 -3.36
C GLY A 26 12.84 23.89 -3.28
N PRO A 27 12.16 23.66 -4.43
CA PRO A 27 11.21 22.55 -4.52
C PRO A 27 11.96 21.30 -4.04
N ALA A 28 11.28 20.40 -3.30
CA ALA A 28 11.80 19.06 -3.06
C ALA A 28 12.44 18.62 -4.38
N PRO A 29 13.73 18.18 -4.40
CA PRO A 29 14.36 17.81 -5.66
C PRO A 29 13.34 16.95 -6.35
N SER A 30 12.93 17.34 -7.56
CA SER A 30 12.07 16.51 -8.37
C SER A 30 12.83 15.20 -8.38
N VAL A 31 12.40 14.27 -7.52
CA VAL A 31 12.95 12.94 -7.46
C VAL A 31 12.51 12.50 -8.82
N LYS A 32 13.42 12.59 -9.79
CA LYS A 32 13.25 12.04 -11.12
C LYS A 32 13.04 10.58 -10.80
N THR A 33 11.79 10.21 -10.56
CA THR A 33 11.41 8.84 -10.36
C THR A 33 11.96 8.20 -11.62
N PRO A 34 12.88 7.22 -11.46
CA PRO A 34 13.42 6.53 -12.62
C PRO A 34 12.23 6.18 -13.50
N PRO A 35 12.35 6.33 -14.84
CA PRO A 35 11.25 5.99 -15.74
C PRO A 35 10.68 4.63 -15.32
N PRO A 36 9.33 4.47 -15.27
CA PRO A 36 8.70 3.27 -14.76
C PRO A 36 9.38 2.06 -15.39
N ARG A 37 10.14 1.31 -14.58
CA ARG A 37 10.83 0.13 -15.07
C ARG A 37 9.75 -0.83 -15.57
N PRO A 38 9.92 -1.45 -16.75
CA PRO A 38 9.00 -2.50 -17.18
C PRO A 38 8.81 -3.51 -16.05
N PRO A 39 7.57 -3.92 -15.74
CA PRO A 39 7.32 -4.89 -14.69
C PRO A 39 8.04 -6.20 -15.03
N LEU A 40 8.58 -6.86 -14.00
CA LEU A 40 9.21 -8.16 -14.14
C LEU A 40 8.19 -9.17 -14.71
N PRO A 41 8.61 -10.20 -15.47
CA PRO A 41 7.69 -11.20 -16.01
C PRO A 41 6.83 -11.89 -14.94
N THR A 42 7.35 -11.99 -13.72
CA THR A 42 6.71 -12.61 -12.55
C THR A 42 6.19 -11.58 -11.54
N GLN A 43 6.18 -10.28 -11.87
CA GLN A 43 5.74 -9.21 -10.98
C GLN A 43 4.30 -9.44 -10.50
N GLN A 44 4.10 -9.54 -9.18
CA GLN A 44 2.79 -9.76 -8.56
C GLN A 44 2.24 -8.51 -7.86
N PHE A 45 3.12 -7.63 -7.37
CA PHE A 45 2.77 -6.44 -6.59
C PHE A 45 3.14 -5.15 -7.33
N GLY A 46 2.43 -4.05 -7.02
CA GLY A 46 2.68 -2.74 -7.65
C GLY A 46 2.29 -2.67 -9.13
N VAL A 47 1.40 -3.56 -9.57
CA VAL A 47 0.86 -3.65 -10.93
C VAL A 47 -0.66 -3.49 -10.90
N SER A 48 -1.26 -3.12 -12.03
CA SER A 48 -2.72 -2.97 -12.11
C SER A 48 -3.43 -4.33 -12.07
N LEU A 49 -4.70 -4.34 -11.66
CA LEU A 49 -5.54 -5.55 -11.71
C LEU A 49 -5.71 -6.05 -13.14
N GLN A 50 -5.72 -5.15 -14.12
CA GLN A 50 -5.73 -5.49 -15.54
C GLN A 50 -4.46 -6.25 -15.94
N TYR A 51 -3.28 -5.76 -15.56
CA TYR A 51 -2.01 -6.44 -15.84
C TYR A 51 -1.98 -7.86 -15.25
N LEU A 52 -2.42 -8.00 -14.00
CA LEU A 52 -2.47 -9.32 -13.36
C LEU A 52 -3.40 -10.28 -14.10
N ARG A 53 -4.56 -9.80 -14.60
CA ARG A 53 -5.49 -10.62 -15.39
C ARG A 53 -4.88 -11.10 -16.70
N GLU A 54 -4.23 -10.20 -17.44
CA GLU A 54 -3.58 -10.51 -18.72
C GLU A 54 -2.45 -11.53 -18.56
N LYS A 55 -1.70 -11.47 -17.44
CA LYS A 55 -0.61 -12.41 -17.13
C LYS A 55 -1.07 -13.71 -16.50
N ASN A 56 -2.25 -13.75 -15.89
CA ASN A 56 -2.77 -14.91 -15.18
C ASN A 56 -3.72 -15.77 -16.04
N MET A 57 -3.49 -15.83 -17.36
CA MET A 57 -4.32 -16.58 -18.32
C MET A 57 -5.83 -16.31 -18.15
N GLU A 58 -6.20 -15.03 -17.96
CA GLU A 58 -7.58 -14.57 -17.72
C GLU A 58 -8.25 -15.07 -16.42
N ALA A 59 -7.53 -15.76 -15.53
CA ALA A 59 -8.11 -16.15 -14.25
C ALA A 59 -8.47 -14.92 -13.41
N ILE A 60 -9.74 -14.88 -12.99
CA ILE A 60 -10.36 -13.78 -12.23
C ILE A 60 -9.65 -13.53 -10.90
N ILE A 61 -9.12 -14.59 -10.30
CA ILE A 61 -8.46 -14.55 -8.99
C ILE A 61 -6.94 -14.69 -9.20
N PRO A 62 -6.12 -13.68 -8.84
CA PRO A 62 -4.67 -13.80 -8.93
C PRO A 62 -4.11 -14.92 -8.08
N LEU A 63 -2.97 -15.48 -8.50
CA LEU A 63 -2.27 -16.55 -7.81
C LEU A 63 -2.04 -16.25 -6.32
N VAL A 64 -1.57 -15.03 -6.00
CA VAL A 64 -1.32 -14.60 -4.62
C VAL A 64 -2.57 -14.73 -3.76
N MET A 65 -3.75 -14.40 -4.29
CA MET A 65 -5.02 -14.49 -3.57
C MET A 65 -5.42 -15.94 -3.30
N SER A 66 -5.38 -16.78 -4.33
CA SER A 66 -5.72 -18.20 -4.21
C SER A 66 -4.82 -18.91 -3.18
N GLN A 67 -3.52 -18.66 -3.26
CA GLN A 67 -2.54 -19.20 -2.31
C GLN A 67 -2.77 -18.69 -0.90
N SER A 68 -3.09 -17.39 -0.74
CA SER A 68 -3.33 -16.77 0.55
C SER A 68 -4.58 -17.32 1.24
N VAL A 69 -5.70 -17.48 0.51
CA VAL A 69 -6.94 -18.08 1.04
C VAL A 69 -6.69 -19.53 1.45
N THR A 70 -6.02 -20.30 0.60
CA THR A 70 -5.70 -21.71 0.88
C THR A 70 -4.84 -21.82 2.13
N TYR A 71 -3.86 -20.93 2.29
CA TYR A 71 -2.97 -20.91 3.44
C TYR A 71 -3.69 -20.57 4.74
N LEU A 72 -4.50 -19.51 4.76
CA LEU A 72 -5.20 -19.09 5.98
C LEU A 72 -6.29 -20.08 6.41
N LYS A 73 -6.90 -20.81 5.47
CA LYS A 73 -7.81 -21.92 5.79
C LYS A 73 -7.10 -23.03 6.57
N ASP A 74 -5.83 -23.29 6.23
CA ASP A 74 -5.03 -24.34 6.86
C ASP A 74 -4.40 -23.87 8.19
N LYS A 75 -3.78 -22.68 8.19
CA LYS A 75 -2.92 -22.21 9.31
C LYS A 75 -3.40 -20.94 10.01
N GLY A 76 -4.38 -20.24 9.46
CA GLY A 76 -4.78 -18.91 9.92
C GLY A 76 -6.01 -18.85 10.83
N LEU A 77 -6.85 -19.89 10.84
CA LEU A 77 -8.18 -19.86 11.48
C LEU A 77 -8.14 -19.56 12.99
N ASN A 78 -7.14 -20.07 13.69
CA ASN A 78 -6.97 -19.87 15.13
C ASN A 78 -6.06 -18.69 15.48
N THR A 79 -5.67 -17.87 14.51
CA THR A 79 -4.78 -16.72 14.75
C THR A 79 -5.57 -15.53 15.28
N GLU A 80 -5.26 -15.12 16.51
CA GLU A 80 -5.89 -13.97 17.13
C GLU A 80 -5.68 -12.69 16.31
N GLY A 81 -6.77 -12.03 15.94
CA GLY A 81 -6.73 -10.74 15.25
C GLY A 81 -6.17 -10.80 13.84
N ILE A 82 -6.31 -11.94 13.12
CA ILE A 82 -5.74 -12.19 11.78
C ILE A 82 -5.97 -11.09 10.74
N PHE A 83 -7.13 -10.43 10.73
CA PHE A 83 -7.44 -9.32 9.82
C PHE A 83 -7.37 -7.93 10.48
N ARG A 84 -6.92 -7.86 11.73
CA ARG A 84 -6.82 -6.63 12.53
C ARG A 84 -5.36 -6.23 12.79
N ARG A 85 -4.52 -7.19 13.15
CA ARG A 85 -3.10 -6.98 13.47
C ARG A 85 -2.31 -6.88 12.17
N SER A 86 -1.28 -6.03 12.17
CA SER A 86 -0.39 -5.84 11.02
C SER A 86 0.98 -6.44 11.30
N ALA A 87 1.61 -6.98 10.26
CA ALA A 87 2.99 -7.41 10.32
C ALA A 87 3.96 -6.24 10.16
N ARG A 88 5.23 -6.45 10.54
CA ARG A 88 6.30 -5.47 10.31
C ARG A 88 6.45 -5.11 8.83
N VAL A 89 6.50 -3.81 8.55
CA VAL A 89 6.56 -3.28 7.17
C VAL A 89 7.80 -3.74 6.40
N GLN A 90 8.94 -3.92 7.07
CA GLN A 90 10.16 -4.43 6.44
C GLN A 90 9.96 -5.85 5.89
N ILE A 91 9.37 -6.75 6.70
CA ILE A 91 9.09 -8.12 6.31
C ILE A 91 8.10 -8.16 5.14
N ILE A 92 7.05 -7.34 5.20
CA ILE A 92 6.08 -7.21 4.09
C ILE A 92 6.80 -6.82 2.79
N LYS A 93 7.68 -5.81 2.83
CA LYS A 93 8.43 -5.36 1.65
C LYS A 93 9.34 -6.46 1.10
N ASP A 94 10.00 -7.22 1.96
CA ASP A 94 10.93 -8.26 1.52
C ASP A 94 10.19 -9.45 0.92
N VAL A 95 9.05 -9.83 1.49
CA VAL A 95 8.18 -10.86 0.89
C VAL A 95 7.59 -10.40 -0.44
N GLN A 96 7.17 -9.13 -0.57
CA GLN A 96 6.71 -8.58 -1.85
C GLN A 96 7.79 -8.64 -2.92
N LYS A 97 9.04 -8.27 -2.60
CA LYS A 97 10.18 -8.41 -3.52
C LYS A 97 10.38 -9.86 -3.93
N LEU A 98 10.31 -10.79 -2.98
CA LEU A 98 10.49 -12.21 -3.25
C LEU A 98 9.43 -12.74 -4.23
N TYR A 99 8.15 -12.43 -4.01
CA TYR A 99 7.08 -12.77 -4.95
C TYR A 99 7.26 -12.15 -6.33
N ASN A 100 7.70 -10.89 -6.40
CA ASN A 100 7.96 -10.21 -7.67
C ASN A 100 9.11 -10.83 -8.47
N LEU A 101 10.02 -11.55 -7.80
CA LEU A 101 11.10 -12.32 -8.43
C LEU A 101 10.65 -13.73 -8.83
N GLY A 102 9.40 -14.12 -8.56
CA GLY A 102 8.90 -15.49 -8.76
C GLY A 102 9.22 -16.44 -7.60
N GLY A 103 9.59 -15.91 -6.43
CA GLY A 103 9.89 -16.69 -5.24
C GLY A 103 8.70 -17.52 -4.74
N CYS A 104 9.03 -18.68 -4.16
CA CYS A 104 8.08 -19.76 -3.91
C CYS A 104 7.46 -19.72 -2.50
N ARG A 105 6.21 -20.21 -2.40
CA ARG A 105 5.34 -20.27 -1.21
C ARG A 105 6.02 -20.83 0.05
N GLN A 106 6.96 -21.75 -0.12
CA GLN A 106 7.64 -22.45 0.99
C GLN A 106 8.42 -21.49 1.90
N LEU A 107 9.01 -20.43 1.33
CA LEU A 107 9.79 -19.44 2.09
C LEU A 107 8.92 -18.54 2.98
N MET A 108 7.59 -18.57 2.79
CA MET A 108 6.66 -17.72 3.52
C MET A 108 6.22 -18.36 4.84
N GLU A 109 6.35 -19.67 4.99
CA GLU A 109 5.96 -20.38 6.22
C GLU A 109 6.97 -20.21 7.35
N ASP A 110 8.26 -20.09 7.01
CA ASP A 110 9.36 -19.93 7.97
C ASP A 110 9.48 -18.50 8.51
N LEU A 111 8.67 -17.56 8.00
CA LEU A 111 8.71 -16.17 8.41
C LEU A 111 7.91 -15.92 9.69
N PRO A 112 8.41 -15.06 10.59
CA PRO A 112 7.60 -14.57 11.70
C PRO A 112 6.42 -13.77 11.14
N GLU A 113 5.28 -13.83 11.85
CA GLU A 113 4.08 -13.05 11.51
C GLU A 113 3.46 -13.41 10.13
N HIS A 114 3.81 -14.57 9.55
CA HIS A 114 3.34 -15.03 8.23
C HIS A 114 1.83 -14.89 8.04
N ASN A 115 1.04 -15.24 9.05
CA ASN A 115 -0.42 -15.18 9.02
C ASN A 115 -0.91 -13.74 8.79
N PHE A 116 -0.33 -12.76 9.49
CA PHE A 116 -0.69 -11.35 9.33
C PHE A 116 -0.22 -10.78 7.98
N ILE A 117 0.91 -11.27 7.44
CA ILE A 117 1.39 -10.88 6.09
C ILE A 117 0.43 -11.40 5.02
N VAL A 118 0.07 -12.68 5.08
CA VAL A 118 -0.87 -13.31 4.13
C VAL A 118 -2.25 -12.63 4.20
N ALA A 119 -2.74 -12.36 5.41
CA ALA A 119 -4.00 -11.64 5.60
C ALA A 119 -3.94 -10.21 5.02
N LYS A 120 -2.80 -9.53 5.15
CA LYS A 120 -2.59 -8.20 4.57
C LYS A 120 -2.61 -8.23 3.04
N TYR A 121 -2.11 -9.28 2.40
CA TYR A 121 -2.18 -9.42 0.95
C TYR A 121 -3.62 -9.58 0.45
N LEU A 122 -4.41 -10.42 1.13
CA LEU A 122 -5.85 -10.54 0.83
C LEU A 122 -6.54 -9.18 0.94
N LEU A 123 -6.34 -8.48 2.07
CA LEU A 123 -6.97 -7.19 2.29
C LEU A 123 -6.54 -6.13 1.27
N SER A 124 -5.25 -6.10 0.90
CA SER A 124 -4.73 -5.11 -0.05
C SER A 124 -5.32 -5.32 -1.45
N PHE A 125 -5.51 -6.57 -1.86
CA PHE A 125 -6.12 -6.87 -3.15
C PHE A 125 -7.62 -6.58 -3.17
N LEU A 126 -8.34 -6.97 -2.10
CA LEU A 126 -9.75 -6.63 -1.96
C LEU A 126 -9.96 -5.11 -1.98
N HIS A 127 -9.10 -4.37 -1.29
CA HIS A 127 -9.10 -2.92 -1.34
C HIS A 127 -8.87 -2.36 -2.75
N ALA A 128 -7.94 -2.96 -3.52
CA ALA A 128 -7.73 -2.58 -4.92
C ALA A 128 -8.97 -2.84 -5.80
N ILE A 129 -9.66 -3.97 -5.61
CA ILE A 129 -10.93 -4.26 -6.31
C ILE A 129 -11.99 -3.23 -5.93
N LEU A 130 -12.14 -2.95 -4.63
CA LEU A 130 -13.14 -1.99 -4.15
C LEU A 130 -12.91 -0.60 -4.74
N ILE A 131 -11.66 -0.13 -4.80
CA ILE A 131 -11.32 1.13 -5.45
C ILE A 131 -11.66 1.09 -6.95
N GLN A 132 -11.35 0.00 -7.64
CA GLN A 132 -11.60 -0.12 -9.08
C GLN A 132 -13.10 -0.11 -9.42
N HIS A 133 -13.93 -0.80 -8.64
CA HIS A 133 -15.37 -0.95 -8.93
C HIS A 133 -16.24 0.13 -8.29
N PHE A 134 -15.78 0.73 -7.19
CA PHE A 134 -16.52 1.73 -6.43
C PHE A 134 -15.63 2.95 -6.11
N PRO A 135 -15.05 3.62 -7.13
CA PRO A 135 -14.10 4.71 -6.93
C PRO A 135 -14.70 5.93 -6.22
N SER A 136 -16.01 6.17 -6.36
CA SER A 136 -16.72 7.25 -5.66
C SER A 136 -16.83 7.03 -4.15
N VAL A 137 -16.76 5.77 -3.69
CA VAL A 137 -16.93 5.38 -2.29
C VAL A 137 -15.59 5.14 -1.61
N PHE A 138 -14.67 4.45 -2.31
CA PHE A 138 -13.38 4.00 -1.75
C PHE A 138 -12.16 4.69 -2.35
N GLY A 139 -12.32 5.50 -3.40
CA GLY A 139 -11.22 6.30 -3.94
C GLY A 139 -10.80 7.43 -3.00
N SER A 140 -9.52 7.79 -3.06
CA SER A 140 -9.00 8.95 -2.30
C SER A 140 -9.70 10.22 -2.75
N ARG A 141 -10.41 10.89 -1.83
CA ARG A 141 -10.93 12.26 -2.04
C ARG A 141 -9.80 13.28 -1.92
N CYS A 142 -8.79 13.20 -2.77
CA CYS A 142 -7.92 14.36 -2.99
C CYS A 142 -8.60 15.22 -4.05
N PRO A 143 -9.17 16.40 -3.71
CA PRO A 143 -9.58 17.33 -4.74
C PRO A 143 -8.35 17.71 -5.57
N PRO A 144 -8.46 17.81 -6.91
CA PRO A 144 -7.38 18.37 -7.72
C PRO A 144 -7.07 19.76 -7.17
N ALA A 145 -5.79 20.04 -6.93
CA ALA A 145 -5.34 21.37 -6.59
C ALA A 145 -5.85 22.32 -7.68
N GLN A 146 -6.82 23.16 -7.34
CA GLN A 146 -7.30 24.19 -8.24
C GLN A 146 -6.15 25.18 -8.39
N ILE A 147 -5.54 25.19 -9.57
CA ILE A 147 -4.66 26.27 -9.98
C ILE A 147 -5.60 27.41 -10.35
N THR A 148 -5.87 28.30 -9.39
CA THR A 148 -6.52 29.58 -9.70
C THR A 148 -5.56 30.46 -10.50
N PRO A 149 -6.08 31.23 -11.47
CA PRO A 149 -5.31 31.97 -12.48
C PRO A 149 -4.40 33.06 -11.88
#